data_AF-A0A8J2Z0F6-F1
#
_entry.id   AF-A0A8J2Z0F6-F1
#
_cell.length_a   1.000
_cell.length_b   1.000
_cell.length_c   1.000
_cell.angle_alpha   90.00
_cell.angle_beta   90.00
_cell.angle_gamma   90.00
#
_symmetry.space_group_name_H-M   'P 1'
#
loop_
_entity.id
_entity.type
_entity.pdbx_description
1 polymer ?
#
loop_
_entity_poly.entity_id
_entity_poly.type
_entity_poly.pdbx_seq_one_letter_code
_entity_poly.pdbx_strand_id
1 'polypeptide(L)'
;MRTPKLLIIAIRGVHGTAEVDLGANGIYTKYSNRKDINKEVQLIYMSRSGSIVSGIGVGDMTIEEGDRLGIYIVAHSGDLNTAIFDGHDLVSSFKTKILDQKSGDVQYNLDKICLVVCTSASNAKEILSDSAEGVMIARFAKLLVNVGLTPRLAGWTKFVTVDESGKKKILHNTNFSQIYASEWPKTNATQKMVYVWDGDKGYVKKELADWTDK
;
A
#
# COMPACT_ATOMS: atom_id res chain seq x y z
N MET A 1 5.17 -25.23 2.56
CA MET A 1 4.41 -23.95 2.63
C MET A 1 5.34 -22.87 2.11
N ARG A 2 4.91 -22.06 1.15
CA ARG A 2 5.77 -21.03 0.52
C ARG A 2 6.02 -19.89 1.51
N THR A 3 7.24 -19.36 1.56
CA THR A 3 7.63 -18.31 2.48
C THR A 3 6.94 -17.00 2.07
N PRO A 4 6.04 -16.43 2.88
CA PRO A 4 5.47 -15.13 2.57
C PRO A 4 6.55 -14.06 2.71
N LYS A 5 6.61 -13.11 1.78
CA LYS A 5 7.51 -11.94 1.86
C LYS A 5 6.67 -10.68 1.97
N LEU A 6 7.14 -9.73 2.77
CA LEU A 6 6.42 -8.47 3.02
C LEU A 6 7.32 -7.27 2.78
N LEU A 7 6.88 -6.42 1.86
CA LEU A 7 7.48 -5.12 1.67
C LEU A 7 6.57 -4.02 2.20
N ILE A 8 7.15 -3.07 2.92
CA ILE A 8 6.46 -1.87 3.41
C ILE A 8 7.15 -0.68 2.76
N ILE A 9 6.38 0.15 2.06
CA ILE A 9 6.85 1.34 1.38
C ILE A 9 6.21 2.55 2.02
N ALA A 10 7.01 3.42 2.60
CA ALA A 10 6.58 4.67 3.19
C ALA A 10 6.95 5.83 2.26
N ILE A 11 5.96 6.50 1.70
CA ILE A 11 6.18 7.65 0.81
C ILE A 11 6.17 8.92 1.66
N ARG A 12 7.33 9.57 1.75
CA ARG A 12 7.53 10.80 2.52
C ARG A 12 7.46 12.03 1.62
N GLY A 13 6.67 13.02 2.05
CA GLY A 13 6.74 14.39 1.55
C GLY A 13 8.02 15.11 2.01
N VAL A 14 8.26 16.32 1.51
CA VAL A 14 9.45 17.14 1.81
C VAL A 14 9.55 17.52 3.30
N HIS A 15 8.42 17.51 4.03
CA HIS A 15 8.36 17.90 5.43
C HIS A 15 8.31 16.75 6.44
N GLY A 16 8.63 15.51 6.04
CA GLY A 16 8.77 14.37 6.96
C GLY A 16 7.51 14.14 7.81
N THR A 17 6.55 13.40 7.27
CA THR A 17 5.27 13.21 7.96
C THR A 17 5.40 12.12 9.02
N ALA A 18 5.55 12.53 10.28
CA ALA A 18 5.70 11.64 11.44
C ALA A 18 4.61 10.55 11.52
N GLU A 19 3.40 10.84 11.01
CA GLU A 19 2.28 9.90 10.96
C GLU A 19 2.52 8.76 9.96
N VAL A 20 3.13 9.04 8.80
CA VAL A 20 3.52 8.01 7.82
C VAL A 20 4.61 7.13 8.39
N ASP A 21 5.58 7.74 9.08
CA ASP A 21 6.67 7.01 9.73
C ASP A 21 6.15 6.11 10.84
N LEU A 22 5.32 6.65 11.75
CA LEU A 22 4.72 5.89 12.83
C LEU A 22 3.90 4.73 12.28
N GLY A 23 3.10 4.97 11.24
CA GLY A 23 2.29 3.92 10.64
C GLY A 23 3.11 2.83 9.95
N ALA A 24 4.17 3.21 9.21
CA ALA A 24 5.04 2.24 8.55
C ALA A 24 5.86 1.41 9.54
N ASN A 25 6.41 2.05 10.58
CA ASN A 25 7.14 1.36 11.66
C ASN A 25 6.22 0.45 12.48
N GLY A 26 4.96 0.84 12.71
CA GLY A 26 3.98 -0.01 13.38
C GLY A 26 3.69 -1.30 12.60
N ILE A 27 3.51 -1.19 11.27
CA ILE A 27 3.35 -2.37 10.40
C ILE A 27 4.63 -3.22 10.42
N TYR A 28 5.81 -2.60 10.28
CA TYR A 28 7.08 -3.30 10.30
C TYR A 28 7.25 -4.10 11.59
N THR A 29 7.14 -3.44 12.74
CA THR A 29 7.25 -4.06 14.07
C THR A 29 6.27 -5.22 14.24
N LYS A 30 5.01 -5.06 13.81
CA LYS A 30 4.00 -6.13 13.87
C LYS A 30 4.45 -7.39 13.14
N TYR A 31 4.98 -7.27 11.93
CA TYR A 31 5.33 -8.41 11.09
C TYR A 31 6.75 -8.92 11.35
N SER A 32 7.71 -8.07 11.72
CA SER A 32 9.05 -8.49 12.14
C SER A 32 9.04 -9.27 13.46
N ASN A 33 7.97 -9.21 14.24
CA ASN A 33 7.78 -10.04 15.44
C ASN A 33 7.04 -11.37 15.18
N ARG A 34 6.59 -11.63 13.94
CA ARG A 34 5.91 -12.87 13.57
C ARG A 34 6.91 -13.96 13.19
N LYS A 35 6.88 -15.10 13.88
CA LYS A 35 7.81 -16.22 13.66
C LYS A 35 7.84 -16.75 12.22
N ASP A 36 6.74 -16.64 11.49
CA ASP A 36 6.58 -17.18 10.13
C ASP A 36 7.10 -16.26 9.02
N ILE A 37 7.39 -14.99 9.31
CA ILE A 37 7.78 -13.98 8.30
C ILE A 37 8.87 -13.01 8.78
N ASN A 38 9.30 -13.05 10.04
CA ASN A 38 10.14 -12.00 10.63
C ASN A 38 11.42 -11.62 9.86
N LYS A 39 12.07 -12.58 9.20
CA LYS A 39 13.28 -12.34 8.38
C LYS A 39 12.97 -11.86 6.96
N GLU A 40 11.70 -11.87 6.60
CA GLU A 40 11.16 -11.64 5.26
C GLU A 40 10.29 -10.38 5.22
N VAL A 41 10.56 -9.43 6.13
CA VAL A 41 9.91 -8.12 6.19
C VAL A 41 10.93 -7.03 5.93
N GLN A 42 10.64 -6.12 5.01
CA GLN A 42 11.44 -4.92 4.77
C GLN A 42 10.60 -3.65 4.83
N LEU A 43 11.24 -2.55 5.25
CA LEU A 43 10.67 -1.21 5.22
C LEU A 43 11.55 -0.30 4.37
N ILE A 44 10.99 0.27 3.31
CA ILE A 44 11.64 1.21 2.41
C ILE A 44 10.97 2.57 2.53
N TYR A 45 11.76 3.61 2.71
CA TYR A 45 11.30 5.00 2.64
C TYR A 45 11.59 5.56 1.25
N MET A 46 10.58 6.10 0.60
CA MET A 46 10.67 6.70 -0.73
C MET A 46 10.25 8.15 -0.72
N SER A 47 10.85 8.96 -1.59
CA SER A 47 10.37 10.30 -1.89
C SER A 47 9.12 10.25 -2.77
N ARG A 48 8.40 11.37 -2.85
CA ARG A 48 7.30 11.57 -3.83
C ARG A 48 7.72 11.37 -5.28
N SER A 49 9.01 11.52 -5.59
CA SER A 49 9.55 11.30 -6.94
C SER A 49 9.88 9.84 -7.25
N GLY A 50 9.65 8.91 -6.31
CA GLY A 50 9.94 7.49 -6.51
C GLY A 50 11.40 7.09 -6.27
N SER A 51 12.20 7.95 -5.64
CA SER A 51 13.58 7.61 -5.23
C SER A 51 13.58 7.00 -3.83
N ILE A 52 14.42 5.99 -3.62
CA ILE A 52 14.66 5.42 -2.27
C ILE A 52 15.48 6.43 -1.48
N VAL A 53 14.99 6.79 -0.29
CA VAL A 53 15.64 7.72 0.65
C VAL A 53 16.44 6.93 1.68
N SER A 54 15.84 5.89 2.23
CA SER A 54 16.46 4.99 3.22
C SER A 54 15.63 3.71 3.37
N GLY A 55 16.06 2.79 4.23
CA GLY A 55 15.20 1.70 4.67
C GLY A 55 15.84 0.80 5.73
N ILE A 56 15.05 -0.14 6.22
CA ILE A 56 15.40 -1.12 7.24
C ILE A 56 15.36 -2.51 6.59
N GLY A 57 16.45 -3.26 6.76
CA GLY A 57 16.65 -4.56 6.13
C GLY A 57 16.88 -4.47 4.61
N VAL A 58 17.13 -3.28 4.06
CA VAL A 58 17.35 -3.05 2.61
C VAL A 58 18.68 -3.68 2.18
N GLY A 59 18.61 -4.97 1.84
CA GLY A 59 19.76 -5.78 1.44
C GLY A 59 19.53 -7.27 1.67
N ASP A 60 18.70 -7.62 2.65
CA ASP A 60 18.67 -9.01 3.15
C ASP A 60 17.57 -9.89 2.52
N MET A 61 16.60 -9.27 1.85
CA MET A 61 15.51 -9.97 1.15
C MET A 61 15.80 -10.03 -0.35
N THR A 62 16.03 -11.25 -0.81
CA THR A 62 15.92 -11.68 -2.22
C THR A 62 14.49 -12.13 -2.49
N ILE A 63 13.97 -12.00 -3.71
CA ILE A 63 12.69 -12.60 -4.12
C ILE A 63 13.02 -13.78 -5.03
N GLU A 64 12.54 -14.97 -4.66
CA GLU A 64 12.82 -16.22 -5.33
C GLU A 64 11.58 -16.76 -6.06
N GLU A 65 11.77 -17.79 -6.87
CA GLU A 65 10.70 -18.34 -7.72
C GLU A 65 9.58 -18.91 -6.86
N GLY A 66 8.35 -18.51 -7.17
CA GLY A 66 7.17 -18.99 -6.45
C GLY A 66 6.93 -18.33 -5.08
N ASP A 67 7.74 -17.36 -4.68
CA ASP A 67 7.46 -16.53 -3.51
C ASP A 67 6.12 -15.80 -3.64
N ARG A 68 5.50 -15.57 -2.48
CA ARG A 68 4.26 -14.78 -2.36
C ARG A 68 4.59 -13.44 -1.74
N LEU A 69 4.57 -12.39 -2.55
CA LEU A 69 4.89 -11.03 -2.11
C LEU A 69 3.60 -10.27 -1.75
N GLY A 70 3.55 -9.75 -0.53
CA GLY A 70 2.58 -8.75 -0.10
C GLY A 70 3.25 -7.39 0.08
N ILE A 71 2.53 -6.32 -0.24
CA ILE A 71 3.06 -4.96 -0.11
C ILE A 71 2.10 -4.08 0.67
N TYR A 72 2.64 -3.26 1.57
CA TYR A 72 1.96 -2.13 2.17
C TYR A 72 2.55 -0.84 1.61
N ILE A 73 1.72 0.07 1.14
CA ILE A 73 2.12 1.43 0.80
C ILE A 73 1.47 2.36 1.82
N VAL A 74 2.29 3.08 2.57
CA VAL A 74 1.88 4.03 3.62
C VAL A 74 2.22 5.43 3.13
N ALA A 75 1.21 6.28 3.02
CA ALA A 75 1.37 7.65 2.52
C ALA A 75 0.17 8.51 2.92
N HIS A 76 0.32 9.83 2.87
CA HIS A 76 -0.85 10.69 2.76
C HIS A 76 -1.42 10.63 1.35
N SER A 77 -2.72 10.93 1.23
CA SER A 77 -3.41 10.95 -0.06
C SER A 77 -2.75 11.93 -1.02
N GLY A 78 -2.43 13.14 -0.56
CA GLY A 78 -1.73 14.14 -1.37
C GLY A 78 -0.36 13.67 -1.88
N ASP A 79 0.44 13.02 -1.02
CA ASP A 79 1.77 12.55 -1.39
C ASP A 79 1.71 11.40 -2.41
N LEU A 80 0.83 10.42 -2.21
CA LEU A 80 0.63 9.35 -3.19
C LEU A 80 0.06 9.90 -4.50
N ASN A 81 -0.86 10.86 -4.42
CA ASN A 81 -1.45 11.53 -5.59
C ASN A 81 -0.35 12.24 -6.40
N THR A 82 0.49 13.07 -5.78
CA THR A 82 1.63 13.69 -6.46
C THR A 82 2.58 12.65 -7.04
N ALA A 83 2.86 11.57 -6.29
CA ALA A 83 3.75 10.52 -6.74
C ALA A 83 3.23 9.71 -7.94
N ILE A 84 1.92 9.76 -8.24
CA ILE A 84 1.33 9.08 -9.41
C ILE A 84 0.87 10.03 -10.51
N PHE A 85 0.61 11.32 -10.22
CA PHE A 85 0.06 12.28 -11.19
C PHE A 85 1.04 13.36 -11.64
N ASP A 86 2.02 13.76 -10.84
CA ASP A 86 2.90 14.89 -11.18
C ASP A 86 4.10 14.43 -12.03
N GLY A 87 3.89 13.47 -12.93
CA GLY A 87 4.90 12.94 -13.85
C GLY A 87 5.98 12.07 -13.18
N HIS A 88 5.76 11.70 -11.92
CA HIS A 88 6.64 10.78 -11.21
C HIS A 88 6.22 9.34 -11.51
N ASP A 89 7.14 8.60 -12.11
CA ASP A 89 6.92 7.20 -12.43
C ASP A 89 7.14 6.33 -11.19
N LEU A 90 6.37 6.59 -10.13
CA LEU A 90 6.49 5.87 -8.86
C LEU A 90 6.34 4.38 -9.08
N VAL A 91 5.38 3.97 -9.92
CA VAL A 91 5.08 2.56 -10.15
C VAL A 91 6.17 1.88 -10.97
N SER A 92 6.72 2.49 -12.01
CA SER A 92 7.86 1.88 -12.70
C SER A 92 9.14 1.96 -11.87
N SER A 93 9.37 3.04 -11.10
CA SER A 93 10.48 3.12 -10.16
C SER A 93 10.37 2.04 -9.08
N PHE A 94 9.17 1.81 -8.58
CA PHE A 94 8.84 0.73 -7.66
C PHE A 94 9.13 -0.63 -8.30
N LYS A 95 8.66 -0.89 -9.52
CA LYS A 95 8.94 -2.15 -10.20
C LYS A 95 10.45 -2.33 -10.42
N THR A 96 11.10 -1.37 -11.06
CA THR A 96 12.50 -1.47 -11.49
C THR A 96 13.49 -1.44 -10.33
N LYS A 97 13.36 -0.48 -9.40
CA LYS A 97 14.33 -0.26 -8.32
C LYS A 97 14.10 -1.14 -7.10
N ILE A 98 12.94 -1.77 -6.97
CA ILE A 98 12.63 -2.59 -5.80
C ILE A 98 12.37 -4.02 -6.23
N LEU A 99 11.36 -4.26 -7.08
CA LEU A 99 10.99 -5.63 -7.40
C LEU A 99 12.05 -6.29 -8.28
N ASP A 100 12.36 -5.71 -9.43
CA ASP A 100 13.28 -6.30 -10.42
C ASP A 100 14.70 -6.42 -9.85
N GLN A 101 15.18 -5.43 -9.09
CA GLN A 101 16.48 -5.52 -8.41
C GLN A 101 16.55 -6.67 -7.39
N LYS A 102 15.41 -7.04 -6.77
CA LYS A 102 15.36 -8.09 -5.74
C LYS A 102 15.02 -9.46 -6.30
N SER A 103 14.29 -9.53 -7.40
CA SER A 103 13.94 -10.77 -8.08
C SER A 103 14.99 -11.21 -9.10
N GLY A 104 15.81 -10.28 -9.61
CA GLY A 104 16.59 -10.52 -10.82
C GLY A 104 15.66 -10.94 -11.97
N ASP A 105 16.01 -12.01 -12.67
CA ASP A 105 15.24 -12.57 -13.80
C ASP A 105 14.12 -13.54 -13.39
N VAL A 106 13.85 -13.68 -12.08
CA VAL A 106 12.94 -14.69 -11.57
C VAL A 106 11.49 -14.24 -11.61
N GLN A 107 10.59 -15.14 -12.02
CA GLN A 107 9.15 -14.91 -11.97
C GLN A 107 8.62 -15.05 -10.53
N TYR A 108 8.09 -13.96 -9.99
CA TYR A 108 7.46 -13.92 -8.67
C TYR A 108 5.95 -13.65 -8.79
N ASN A 109 5.20 -13.99 -7.74
CA ASN A 109 3.78 -13.67 -7.66
C ASN A 109 3.53 -12.52 -6.68
N LEU A 110 3.21 -11.35 -7.21
CA LEU A 110 2.74 -10.21 -6.43
C LEU A 110 1.25 -10.36 -6.14
N ASP A 111 0.94 -10.96 -4.99
CA ASP A 111 -0.43 -11.28 -4.63
C ASP A 111 -1.28 -10.04 -4.37
N LYS A 112 -0.73 -9.10 -3.58
CA LYS A 112 -1.52 -8.02 -2.99
C LYS A 112 -0.72 -6.77 -2.67
N ILE A 113 -1.36 -5.62 -2.88
CA ILE A 113 -0.90 -4.31 -2.40
C ILE A 113 -2.00 -3.68 -1.53
N CYS A 114 -1.58 -3.19 -0.36
CA CYS A 114 -2.43 -2.54 0.63
C CYS A 114 -2.08 -1.05 0.71
N LEU A 115 -2.96 -0.17 0.22
CA LEU A 115 -2.76 1.28 0.20
C LEU A 115 -3.23 1.91 1.50
N VAL A 116 -2.39 1.92 2.54
CA VAL A 116 -2.65 2.57 3.83
C VAL A 116 -2.60 4.09 3.66
N VAL A 117 -3.65 4.59 3.01
CA VAL A 117 -3.78 5.94 2.50
C VAL A 117 -5.24 6.34 2.65
N CYS A 118 -5.46 7.50 3.27
CA CYS A 118 -6.80 8.04 3.50
C CYS A 118 -7.58 8.17 2.19
N THR A 119 -8.84 7.74 2.22
CA THR A 119 -9.79 7.91 1.10
C THR A 119 -9.26 7.41 -0.26
N SER A 120 -8.39 6.40 -0.25
CA SER A 120 -7.80 5.79 -1.45
C SER A 120 -8.79 4.93 -2.24
N ALA A 121 -9.89 4.50 -1.63
CA ALA A 121 -10.91 3.65 -2.24
C ALA A 121 -12.32 4.30 -2.24
N SER A 122 -13.24 3.71 -3.00
CA SER A 122 -14.65 4.09 -3.05
C SER A 122 -15.57 2.95 -2.60
N ASN A 123 -16.87 3.21 -2.47
CA ASN A 123 -17.87 2.17 -2.25
C ASN A 123 -18.42 1.59 -3.55
N ALA A 124 -18.07 2.18 -4.70
CA ALA A 124 -18.52 1.75 -6.01
C ALA A 124 -18.12 0.28 -6.28
N LYS A 125 -19.01 -0.46 -6.96
CA LYS A 125 -18.74 -1.85 -7.35
C LYS A 125 -17.67 -1.94 -8.43
N GLU A 126 -17.67 -0.97 -9.34
CA GLU A 126 -16.74 -0.86 -10.46
C GLU A 126 -16.30 0.60 -10.56
N ILE A 127 -15.01 0.81 -10.83
CA ILE A 127 -14.44 2.16 -10.93
C ILE A 127 -13.59 2.20 -12.20
N LEU A 128 -14.03 3.00 -13.16
CA LEU A 128 -13.26 3.28 -14.37
C LEU A 128 -11.98 4.02 -14.01
N SER A 129 -10.86 3.59 -14.59
CA SER A 129 -9.56 4.20 -14.33
C SER A 129 -9.44 5.64 -14.88
N ASP A 130 -10.16 5.94 -15.97
CA ASP A 130 -10.07 7.22 -16.69
C ASP A 130 -11.16 8.25 -16.33
N SER A 131 -12.02 7.97 -15.33
CA SER A 131 -13.01 8.96 -14.91
C SER A 131 -12.34 10.14 -14.20
N ALA A 132 -12.89 11.36 -14.36
CA ALA A 132 -12.48 12.54 -13.59
C ALA A 132 -12.62 12.32 -12.08
N GLU A 133 -13.63 11.55 -11.67
CA GLU A 133 -13.86 11.04 -10.31
C GLU A 133 -12.99 9.82 -9.95
N GLY A 134 -12.06 9.44 -10.84
CA GLY A 134 -11.25 8.23 -10.78
C GLY A 134 -10.51 8.13 -9.45
N VAL A 135 -11.09 7.31 -8.58
CA VAL A 135 -10.62 7.04 -7.23
C VAL A 135 -9.19 6.53 -7.34
N MET A 136 -8.30 7.06 -6.48
CA MET A 136 -6.87 6.78 -6.46
C MET A 136 -6.50 5.30 -6.72
N ILE A 137 -7.25 4.35 -6.14
CA ILE A 137 -7.04 2.92 -6.34
C ILE A 137 -7.18 2.44 -7.80
N ALA A 138 -8.14 2.97 -8.57
CA ALA A 138 -8.36 2.58 -9.96
C ALA A 138 -7.24 3.06 -10.88
N ARG A 139 -6.78 4.29 -10.62
CA ARG A 139 -5.66 4.90 -11.35
C ARG A 139 -4.34 4.22 -11.00
N PHE A 140 -4.11 3.94 -9.73
CA PHE A 140 -2.95 3.16 -9.28
C PHE A 140 -2.93 1.76 -9.90
N ALA A 141 -4.09 1.09 -10.00
CA ALA A 141 -4.22 -0.21 -10.67
C ALA A 141 -3.81 -0.14 -12.15
N LYS A 142 -4.27 0.88 -12.88
CA LYS A 142 -3.90 1.08 -14.29
C LYS A 142 -2.38 1.23 -14.45
N LEU A 143 -1.74 2.01 -13.58
CA LEU A 143 -0.28 2.18 -13.61
C LEU A 143 0.47 0.87 -13.34
N LEU A 144 -0.01 0.04 -12.41
CA LEU A 144 0.56 -1.28 -12.15
C LEU A 144 0.45 -2.20 -13.38
N VAL A 145 -0.72 -2.21 -14.02
CA VAL A 145 -0.96 -3.04 -15.21
C VAL A 145 -0.06 -2.61 -16.36
N ASN A 146 0.16 -1.30 -16.54
CA ASN A 146 1.06 -0.77 -17.56
C ASN A 146 2.51 -1.26 -17.39
N VAL A 147 2.92 -1.60 -16.16
CA VAL A 147 4.24 -2.18 -15.88
C VAL A 147 4.21 -3.71 -15.73
N GLY A 148 3.11 -4.36 -16.10
CA GLY A 148 2.95 -5.81 -16.07
C GLY A 148 2.58 -6.40 -14.71
N LEU A 149 2.08 -5.59 -13.77
CA LEU A 149 1.66 -6.02 -12.44
C LEU A 149 0.13 -6.01 -12.31
N THR A 150 -0.46 -7.12 -11.87
CA THR A 150 -1.91 -7.28 -11.70
C THR A 150 -2.32 -7.75 -10.30
N PRO A 151 -1.83 -7.11 -9.22
CA PRO A 151 -2.13 -7.55 -7.86
C PRO A 151 -3.57 -7.26 -7.45
N ARG A 152 -4.02 -7.94 -6.39
CA ARG A 152 -5.21 -7.49 -5.64
C ARG A 152 -4.86 -6.21 -4.88
N LEU A 153 -5.72 -5.21 -4.96
CA LEU A 153 -5.51 -3.94 -4.25
C LEU A 153 -6.47 -3.84 -3.08
N ALA A 154 -6.06 -3.27 -1.96
CA ALA A 154 -7.01 -2.64 -1.06
C ALA A 154 -6.68 -1.21 -0.74
N GLY A 155 -7.76 -0.48 -0.48
CA GLY A 155 -7.73 0.88 0.02
C GLY A 155 -8.83 1.10 1.04
N TRP A 156 -8.95 2.33 1.50
CA TRP A 156 -9.91 2.76 2.52
C TRP A 156 -10.80 3.87 1.98
N THR A 157 -12.08 3.81 2.30
CA THR A 157 -13.05 4.87 1.90
C THR A 157 -13.08 6.05 2.88
N LYS A 158 -12.29 6.00 3.95
CA LYS A 158 -12.23 6.98 5.04
C LYS A 158 -10.77 7.27 5.41
N PHE A 159 -10.57 8.19 6.35
CA PHE A 159 -9.25 8.45 6.94
C PHE A 159 -8.78 7.23 7.72
N VAL A 160 -7.55 6.79 7.45
CA VAL A 160 -6.92 5.66 8.11
C VAL A 160 -5.58 6.11 8.69
N THR A 161 -5.29 5.67 9.90
CA THR A 161 -3.95 5.72 10.48
C THR A 161 -3.57 4.33 10.98
N VAL A 162 -2.31 4.16 11.35
CA VAL A 162 -1.81 2.94 11.97
C VAL A 162 -1.05 3.34 13.21
N ASP A 163 -1.32 2.67 14.33
CA ASP A 163 -0.57 2.90 15.57
C ASP A 163 0.74 2.11 15.60
N GLU A 164 1.53 2.33 16.65
CA GLU A 164 2.83 1.68 16.88
C GLU A 164 2.75 0.14 16.95
N SER A 165 1.56 -0.43 17.20
CA SER A 165 1.34 -1.88 17.20
C SER A 165 1.02 -2.45 15.82
N GLY A 166 0.96 -1.60 14.78
CA GLY A 166 0.53 -1.99 13.44
C GLY A 166 -0.97 -2.17 13.32
N LYS A 167 -1.76 -1.67 14.30
CA LYS A 167 -3.21 -1.72 14.26
C LYS A 167 -3.75 -0.52 13.50
N LYS A 168 -4.54 -0.81 12.46
CA LYS A 168 -5.20 0.21 11.66
C LYS A 168 -6.35 0.82 12.47
N LYS A 169 -6.44 2.15 12.48
CA LYS A 169 -7.52 2.93 13.10
C LYS A 169 -8.19 3.76 12.00
N ILE A 170 -9.51 3.87 12.07
CA ILE A 170 -10.30 4.56 11.05
C ILE A 170 -11.05 5.70 11.71
N LEU A 171 -10.95 6.90 11.12
CA LEU A 171 -11.67 8.07 11.59
C LEU A 171 -13.01 8.16 10.86
N HIS A 172 -14.11 8.13 11.63
CA HIS A 172 -15.46 8.32 11.07
C HIS A 172 -15.86 9.78 10.91
N ASN A 173 -15.19 10.71 11.61
CA ASN A 173 -15.55 12.12 11.67
C ASN A 173 -14.56 12.99 10.88
N THR A 174 -15.03 13.97 10.12
CA THR A 174 -14.24 14.77 9.16
C THR A 174 -13.50 15.97 9.78
N ASN A 175 -13.56 16.15 11.11
CA ASN A 175 -13.00 17.34 11.74
C ASN A 175 -11.55 17.10 12.20
N PHE A 176 -10.58 17.52 11.39
CA PHE A 176 -9.14 17.33 11.63
C PHE A 176 -8.66 17.89 12.97
N SER A 177 -9.25 19.00 13.43
CA SER A 177 -8.89 19.68 14.69
C SER A 177 -9.22 18.87 15.95
N GLN A 178 -10.08 17.85 15.86
CA GLN A 178 -10.44 16.99 16.99
C GLN A 178 -9.59 15.70 17.07
N ILE A 179 -8.76 15.41 16.05
CA ILE A 179 -7.93 14.20 15.97
C ILE A 179 -6.85 14.17 17.05
N TYR A 180 -6.36 15.34 17.48
CA TYR A 180 -5.34 15.46 18.53
C TYR A 180 -5.94 15.56 19.95
N ALA A 181 -7.27 15.64 20.08
CA ALA A 181 -7.94 15.95 21.34
C ALA A 181 -8.83 14.81 21.90
N SER A 182 -9.18 13.78 21.13
CA SER A 182 -10.05 12.71 21.64
C SER A 182 -9.83 11.37 20.93
N GLU A 183 -9.93 10.31 21.72
CA GLU A 183 -9.65 8.91 21.39
C GLU A 183 -10.16 8.45 20.01
N TRP A 184 -9.29 7.79 19.26
CA TRP A 184 -9.67 7.08 18.04
C TRP A 184 -10.73 6.01 18.36
N PRO A 185 -11.95 6.09 17.78
CA PRO A 185 -13.00 5.14 18.09
C PRO A 185 -12.62 3.72 17.66
N LYS A 186 -12.79 2.76 18.58
CA LYS A 186 -12.52 1.32 18.40
C LYS A 186 -13.64 0.65 17.61
N THR A 187 -13.80 0.92 16.32
CA THR A 187 -14.86 0.26 15.52
C THR A 187 -14.31 -0.79 14.56
N ASN A 188 -15.00 -1.93 14.49
CA ASN A 188 -14.71 -3.12 13.67
C ASN A 188 -15.36 -3.10 12.27
N ALA A 189 -15.88 -1.97 11.77
CA ALA A 189 -16.52 -1.93 10.46
C ALA A 189 -15.47 -1.93 9.33
N THR A 190 -15.52 -2.96 8.47
CA THR A 190 -14.69 -3.15 7.28
C THR A 190 -14.96 -2.06 6.23
N GLN A 191 -14.31 -0.91 6.39
CA GLN A 191 -14.23 0.15 5.37
C GLN A 191 -12.99 0.00 4.46
N LYS A 192 -12.32 -1.14 4.62
CA LYS A 192 -11.29 -1.63 3.70
C LYS A 192 -12.00 -2.28 2.53
N MET A 193 -11.67 -1.84 1.32
CA MET A 193 -12.24 -2.36 0.09
C MET A 193 -11.17 -3.05 -0.71
N VAL A 194 -11.48 -4.24 -1.23
CA VAL A 194 -10.57 -5.02 -2.07
C VAL A 194 -11.01 -4.91 -3.52
N TYR A 195 -10.04 -4.79 -4.41
CA TYR A 195 -10.24 -4.62 -5.83
C TYR A 195 -9.33 -5.51 -6.63
N VAL A 196 -9.81 -5.94 -7.80
CA VAL A 196 -9.03 -6.62 -8.83
C VAL A 196 -9.20 -5.88 -10.14
N TRP A 197 -8.11 -5.80 -10.91
CA TRP A 197 -8.15 -5.23 -12.25
C TRP A 197 -8.90 -6.16 -13.21
N ASP A 198 -9.87 -5.61 -13.94
CA ASP A 198 -10.59 -6.32 -15.01
C ASP A 198 -10.00 -5.86 -16.35
N GLY A 199 -9.07 -6.68 -16.87
CA GLY A 199 -8.23 -6.37 -18.03
C GLY A 199 -9.01 -6.04 -19.30
N ASP A 200 -10.14 -6.70 -19.51
CA ASP A 200 -10.93 -6.56 -20.74
C ASP A 200 -11.73 -5.25 -20.78
N LYS A 201 -11.91 -4.59 -19.63
CA LYS A 201 -12.84 -3.46 -19.49
C LYS A 201 -12.22 -2.20 -18.89
N GLY A 202 -10.95 -2.24 -18.49
CA GLY A 202 -10.21 -1.06 -18.03
C GLY A 202 -10.70 -0.46 -16.71
N TYR A 203 -11.37 -1.25 -15.87
CA TYR A 203 -11.83 -0.87 -14.54
C TYR A 203 -11.24 -1.75 -13.45
N VAL A 204 -11.33 -1.27 -12.20
CA VAL A 204 -11.18 -2.13 -11.02
C VAL A 204 -12.54 -2.58 -10.51
N LYS A 205 -12.66 -3.89 -10.23
CA LYS A 205 -13.87 -4.51 -9.68
C LYS A 205 -13.69 -4.72 -8.19
N LYS A 206 -14.66 -4.28 -7.39
CA LYS A 206 -14.71 -4.57 -5.97
C LYS A 206 -14.96 -6.06 -5.74
N GLU A 207 -14.08 -6.71 -4.99
CA GLU A 207 -14.30 -8.06 -4.48
C GLU A 207 -15.04 -8.00 -3.13
N LEU A 208 -16.03 -8.87 -2.96
CA LEU A 208 -16.75 -9.04 -1.69
C LEU A 208 -15.95 -9.83 -0.64
N ALA A 209 -14.72 -10.26 -0.97
CA ALA A 209 -13.96 -11.16 -0.14
C ALA A 209 -13.39 -10.44 1.10
N ASP A 210 -13.67 -11.03 2.25
CA ASP A 210 -13.17 -10.63 3.56
C ASP A 210 -11.63 -10.73 3.56
N TRP A 211 -10.92 -9.59 3.45
CA TRP A 211 -9.47 -9.57 3.61
C TRP A 211 -9.17 -9.80 5.10
N THR A 212 -8.92 -11.05 5.47
CA THR A 212 -8.30 -11.38 6.75
C THR A 212 -6.79 -11.20 6.64
N ASP A 213 -6.18 -10.41 7.53
CA ASP A 213 -4.72 -10.22 7.63
C ASP A 213 -3.97 -11.50 8.10
N LYS A 214 -4.63 -12.68 8.09
CA LYS A 214 -4.10 -13.98 8.52
C LYS A 214 -3.03 -14.47 7.55
#